data_AF-A0A5C6PGR0-F1
#
_entry.id   AF-A0A5C6PGR0-F1
#
_cell.length_a   1.000
_cell.length_b   1.000
_cell.length_c   1.000
_cell.angle_alpha   90.00
_cell.angle_beta   90.00
_cell.angle_gamma   90.00
#
_symmetry.space_group_name_H-M   'P 1'
#
loop_
_entity.id
_entity.type
_entity.pdbx_description
1 polymer ?
#
loop_
_entity_poly.entity_id
_entity_poly.type
_entity_poly.pdbx_seq_one_letter_code
_entity_poly.pdbx_strand_id
1 'polypeptide(L)'
;MSFLCRVAGLNLKDRMRSSDIREELGVKPLLLHIKRSQLGWLGHLARMPSGRLPLEVFQTCPTGRRPRGRPRTRWRDYISHLAWERLGVPPEELMKVAGERAVWAAPATQTQISVSAEKRVERRFNSIHFTDDENFSKSDRQLQGCHKVCILQCMDMY
;
A
#
# COMPACT_ATOMS: atom_id res chain seq x y z
N MET A 1 -3.04 -6.18 18.12
CA MET A 1 -3.31 -6.90 16.86
C MET A 1 -4.25 -8.11 17.01
N SER A 2 -4.76 -8.39 18.22
CA SER A 2 -5.66 -9.52 18.52
C SER A 2 -7.01 -9.48 17.80
N PHE A 3 -7.56 -8.30 17.54
CA PHE A 3 -8.81 -8.15 16.79
C PHE A 3 -8.72 -8.73 15.38
N LEU A 4 -7.68 -8.36 14.61
CA LEU A 4 -7.50 -8.86 13.24
C LEU A 4 -7.21 -10.36 13.22
N CYS A 5 -6.46 -10.89 14.21
CA CYS A 5 -6.30 -12.33 14.37
C CYS A 5 -7.66 -13.02 14.55
N ARG A 6 -8.54 -12.49 15.41
CA ARG A 6 -9.86 -13.07 15.66
C ARG A 6 -10.76 -13.02 14.42
N VAL A 7 -10.76 -11.92 13.68
CA VAL A 7 -11.51 -11.79 12.41
C VAL A 7 -11.01 -12.80 11.38
N ALA A 8 -9.70 -13.05 11.32
CA ALA A 8 -9.09 -14.03 10.42
C ALA A 8 -9.16 -15.48 10.93
N GLY A 9 -9.76 -15.74 12.10
CA GLY A 9 -9.78 -17.09 12.71
C GLY A 9 -8.41 -17.60 13.19
N LEU A 10 -7.44 -16.70 13.35
CA LEU A 10 -6.06 -17.02 13.72
C LEU A 10 -5.83 -16.95 15.23
N ASN A 11 -4.98 -17.84 15.70
CA ASN A 11 -4.53 -17.95 17.08
C ASN A 11 -3.03 -17.57 17.22
N LEU A 12 -2.53 -17.49 18.45
CA LEU A 12 -1.12 -17.14 18.71
C LEU A 12 -0.13 -18.24 18.29
N LYS A 13 -0.56 -19.51 18.22
CA LYS A 13 0.26 -20.65 17.80
C LYS A 13 0.54 -20.64 16.29
N ASP A 14 -0.30 -19.99 15.49
CA ASP A 14 -0.10 -19.84 14.05
C ASP A 14 1.12 -18.98 13.71
N ARG A 15 1.66 -18.21 14.69
CA ARG A 15 2.88 -17.39 14.57
C ARG A 15 2.92 -16.48 13.34
N MET A 16 1.75 -16.07 12.84
CA MET A 16 1.63 -15.18 11.70
C MET A 16 2.05 -13.76 12.04
N ARG A 17 2.78 -13.11 11.14
CA ARG A 17 3.18 -11.71 11.32
C ARG A 17 1.97 -10.82 11.11
N SER A 18 1.93 -9.70 11.81
CA SER A 18 0.84 -8.72 11.68
C SER A 18 0.73 -8.11 10.27
N SER A 19 1.82 -8.07 9.50
CA SER A 19 1.80 -7.67 8.08
C SER A 19 0.97 -8.64 7.25
N ASP A 20 1.18 -9.94 7.47
CA ASP A 20 0.60 -11.02 6.66
C ASP A 20 -0.90 -11.14 6.97
N ILE A 21 -1.30 -10.94 8.22
CA ILE A 21 -2.72 -10.89 8.62
C ILE A 21 -3.45 -9.72 7.97
N ARG A 22 -2.80 -8.55 7.87
CA ARG A 22 -3.40 -7.37 7.22
C ARG A 22 -3.53 -7.57 5.71
N GLU A 23 -2.55 -8.22 5.10
CA GLU A 23 -2.55 -8.57 3.69
C GLU A 23 -3.68 -9.55 3.35
N GLU A 24 -3.82 -10.63 4.12
CA GLU A 24 -4.91 -11.61 4.00
C GLU A 24 -6.28 -10.95 4.08
N LEU A 25 -6.47 -10.02 5.02
CA LEU A 25 -7.73 -9.32 5.22
C LEU A 25 -7.92 -8.12 4.25
N GLY A 26 -6.98 -7.87 3.32
CA GLY A 26 -7.02 -6.69 2.44
C GLY A 26 -6.94 -5.34 3.17
N VAL A 27 -6.51 -5.33 4.43
CA VAL A 27 -6.40 -4.14 5.27
C VAL A 27 -5.14 -3.36 4.90
N LYS A 28 -5.34 -2.24 4.20
CA LYS A 28 -4.23 -1.35 3.83
C LYS A 28 -3.55 -0.78 5.08
N PRO A 29 -2.21 -0.71 5.12
CA PRO A 29 -1.51 -0.10 6.24
C PRO A 29 -1.91 1.37 6.43
N LEU A 30 -2.08 1.79 7.68
CA LEU A 30 -2.43 3.16 8.06
C LEU A 30 -1.48 4.20 7.45
N LEU A 31 -0.19 3.87 7.36
CA LEU A 31 0.82 4.73 6.74
C LEU A 31 0.47 5.10 5.29
N LEU A 32 -0.17 4.21 4.53
CA LEU A 32 -0.61 4.51 3.16
C LEU A 32 -1.75 5.53 3.17
N HIS A 33 -2.69 5.41 4.12
CA HIS A 33 -3.76 6.38 4.29
C HIS A 33 -3.22 7.76 4.66
N ILE A 34 -2.28 7.83 5.61
CA ILE A 34 -1.64 9.08 6.01
C ILE A 34 -0.91 9.72 4.82
N LYS A 35 -0.07 8.94 4.11
CA LYS A 35 0.65 9.41 2.91
C LYS A 35 -0.32 9.93 1.85
N ARG A 36 -1.43 9.21 1.58
CA ARG A 36 -2.46 9.65 0.63
C ARG A 36 -3.13 10.95 1.06
N SER A 37 -3.52 11.07 2.33
CA SER A 37 -4.16 12.28 2.85
C SER A 37 -3.23 13.50 2.79
N GLN A 38 -1.94 13.31 3.07
CA GLN A 38 -0.93 14.36 2.95
C GLN A 38 -0.77 14.87 1.52
N LEU A 39 -0.72 13.96 0.55
CA LEU A 39 -0.69 14.30 -0.88
C LEU A 39 -2.01 14.96 -1.34
N GLY A 40 -3.15 14.50 -0.83
CA GLY A 40 -4.45 15.13 -1.06
C GLY A 40 -4.51 16.57 -0.54
N TRP A 41 -3.90 16.83 0.63
CA TRP A 41 -3.81 18.18 1.20
C TRP A 41 -2.88 19.09 0.37
N LEU A 42 -1.77 18.58 -0.16
CA LEU A 42 -0.95 19.31 -1.13
C LEU A 42 -1.78 19.69 -2.38
N GLY A 43 -2.53 18.74 -2.94
CA GLY A 43 -3.41 19.04 -4.07
C GLY A 43 -4.46 20.11 -3.72
N HIS A 44 -4.96 20.12 -2.49
CA HIS A 44 -5.85 21.18 -2.02
C HIS A 44 -5.15 22.54 -1.96
N LEU A 45 -3.93 22.62 -1.44
CA LEU A 45 -3.12 23.85 -1.46
C LEU A 45 -2.93 24.39 -2.87
N ALA A 46 -2.61 23.53 -3.83
CA ALA A 46 -2.38 23.94 -5.22
C ALA A 46 -3.64 24.48 -5.92
N ARG A 47 -4.84 24.07 -5.46
CA ARG A 47 -6.13 24.60 -5.95
C ARG A 47 -6.64 25.80 -5.16
N MET A 48 -6.00 26.16 -4.04
CA MET A 48 -6.41 27.36 -3.31
C MET A 48 -6.13 28.61 -4.15
N PRO A 49 -7.00 29.63 -4.10
CA PRO A 49 -6.69 30.92 -4.69
C PRO A 49 -5.49 31.57 -3.97
N SER A 50 -4.75 32.40 -4.70
CA SER A 50 -3.72 33.27 -4.12
C SER A 50 -4.34 34.21 -3.07
N GLY A 51 -3.54 34.66 -2.09
CA GLY A 51 -4.03 35.47 -0.96
C GLY A 51 -4.47 34.66 0.27
N ARG A 52 -4.49 33.33 0.17
CA ARG A 52 -4.80 32.45 1.31
C ARG A 52 -3.54 32.14 2.10
N LEU A 53 -3.55 32.45 3.40
CA LEU A 53 -2.41 32.22 4.32
C LEU A 53 -1.78 30.82 4.22
N PRO A 54 -2.51 29.69 4.13
CA PRO A 54 -1.87 28.38 4.03
C PRO A 54 -1.00 28.22 2.78
N LEU A 55 -1.46 28.73 1.63
CA LEU A 55 -0.71 28.69 0.38
C LEU A 55 0.50 29.61 0.45
N GLU A 56 0.33 30.82 0.98
CA GLU A 56 1.41 31.78 1.16
C GLU A 56 2.51 31.23 2.08
N VAL A 57 2.15 30.71 3.25
CA VAL A 57 3.09 30.08 4.19
C VAL A 57 3.80 28.90 3.53
N PHE A 58 3.10 28.09 2.74
CA PHE A 58 3.71 26.96 2.03
C PHE A 58 4.71 27.40 0.93
N GLN A 59 4.45 28.54 0.27
CA GLN A 59 5.35 29.13 -0.73
C GLN A 59 6.52 29.88 -0.09
N THR A 60 6.35 30.40 1.13
CA THR A 60 7.42 31.12 1.83
C THR A 60 8.62 30.21 2.13
N CYS A 61 9.82 30.72 1.86
CA CYS A 61 11.07 30.09 2.26
C CYS A 61 11.76 30.98 3.30
N PRO A 62 11.49 30.79 4.61
CA PRO A 62 12.13 31.60 5.63
C PRO A 62 13.64 31.41 5.57
N THR A 63 14.35 32.52 5.43
CA THR A 63 15.81 32.61 5.44
C THR A 63 16.32 32.65 6.88
N GLY A 64 17.35 31.86 7.18
CA GLY A 64 17.93 31.80 8.53
C GLY A 64 18.40 30.40 8.94
N ARG A 65 19.21 30.35 10.00
CA ARG A 65 19.65 29.08 10.61
C ARG A 65 18.59 28.57 11.57
N ARG A 66 18.33 27.26 11.53
CA ARG A 66 17.43 26.61 12.49
C ARG A 66 18.12 26.42 13.83
N PRO A 67 17.40 26.60 14.95
CA PRO A 67 17.93 26.28 16.28
C PRO A 67 18.24 24.79 16.39
N ARG A 68 19.18 24.45 17.27
CA ARG A 68 19.50 23.07 17.59
C ARG A 68 18.26 22.37 18.17
N GLY A 69 18.05 21.10 17.80
CA GLY A 69 16.94 20.26 18.28
C GLY A 69 15.70 20.20 17.40
N ARG A 70 15.51 21.12 16.44
CA ARG A 70 14.36 21.05 15.50
C ARG A 70 14.65 20.07 14.35
N PRO A 71 13.64 19.30 13.86
CA PRO A 71 13.80 18.47 12.67
C PRO A 71 14.37 19.26 11.50
N ARG A 72 15.37 18.68 10.81
CA ARG A 72 16.04 19.31 9.67
C ARG A 72 15.10 19.40 8.45
N THR A 73 14.29 18.36 8.24
CA THR A 73 13.35 18.21 7.13
C THR A 73 12.11 19.09 7.30
N ARG A 74 11.81 19.92 6.30
CA ARG A 74 10.55 20.66 6.22
C ARG A 74 9.43 19.74 5.75
N TRP A 75 8.18 20.11 6.06
CA TRP A 75 7.03 19.42 5.48
C TRP A 75 7.06 19.44 3.94
N ARG A 76 7.45 20.58 3.33
CA ARG A 76 7.65 20.70 1.88
C ARG A 76 8.68 19.68 1.35
N ASP A 77 9.85 19.60 1.97
CA ASP A 77 10.92 18.66 1.57
C ASP A 77 10.43 17.21 1.65
N TYR A 78 9.73 16.87 2.74
CA TYR A 78 9.14 15.56 2.95
C TYR A 78 8.08 15.21 1.88
N ILE A 79 7.19 16.14 1.56
CA ILE A 79 6.13 15.92 0.58
C ILE A 79 6.68 15.83 -0.83
N SER A 80 7.68 16.64 -1.18
CA SER A 80 8.39 16.51 -2.46
C SER A 80 9.00 15.12 -2.62
N HIS A 81 9.68 14.61 -1.58
CA HIS A 81 10.22 13.25 -1.58
C HIS A 81 9.11 12.19 -1.68
N LEU A 82 7.99 12.39 -0.96
CA LEU A 82 6.86 11.47 -1.00
C LEU A 82 6.18 11.42 -2.37
N ALA A 83 6.02 12.56 -3.04
CA ALA A 83 5.46 12.66 -4.37
C ALA A 83 6.37 12.01 -5.41
N TRP A 84 7.69 12.20 -5.29
CA TRP A 84 8.68 11.48 -6.11
C TRP A 84 8.58 9.96 -5.91
N GLU A 85 8.61 9.49 -4.67
CA GLU A 85 8.55 8.06 -4.32
C GLU A 85 7.28 7.37 -4.84
N ARG A 86 6.12 8.03 -4.76
CA ARG A 86 4.82 7.40 -5.04
C ARG A 86 4.27 7.68 -6.44
N LEU A 87 4.60 8.82 -7.02
CA LEU A 87 3.98 9.31 -8.26
C LEU A 87 5.02 9.64 -9.35
N GLY A 88 6.32 9.60 -9.04
CA GLY A 88 7.37 9.99 -9.99
C GLY A 88 7.35 11.47 -10.36
N VAL A 89 6.67 12.31 -9.58
CA VAL A 89 6.55 13.76 -9.87
C VAL A 89 7.80 14.47 -9.36
N PRO A 90 8.55 15.17 -10.22
CA PRO A 90 9.73 15.93 -9.79
C PRO A 90 9.33 17.12 -8.90
N PRO A 91 10.13 17.48 -7.88
CA PRO A 91 9.81 18.55 -6.94
C PRO A 91 9.50 19.92 -7.58
N GLU A 92 10.10 20.21 -8.73
CA GLU A 92 9.97 21.46 -9.48
C GLU A 92 8.60 21.62 -10.12
N GLU A 93 8.00 20.50 -10.54
CA GLU A 93 6.69 20.47 -11.19
C GLU A 93 5.55 20.23 -10.20
N LEU A 94 5.90 19.93 -8.95
CA LEU A 94 4.96 19.51 -7.91
C LEU A 94 3.72 20.40 -7.81
N MET A 95 3.88 21.73 -7.72
CA MET A 95 2.75 22.65 -7.59
C MET A 95 1.95 22.83 -8.88
N LYS A 96 2.58 22.63 -10.05
CA LYS A 96 1.90 22.73 -11.35
C LYS A 96 0.99 21.53 -11.56
N VAL A 97 1.55 20.34 -11.36
CA VAL A 97 0.84 19.07 -11.45
C VAL A 97 -0.16 18.93 -10.30
N ALA A 98 0.07 19.61 -9.16
CA ALA A 98 -0.78 19.46 -8.00
C ALA A 98 -2.23 19.95 -8.15
N GLY A 99 -2.49 20.83 -9.11
CA GLY A 99 -3.86 21.25 -9.42
C GLY A 99 -4.76 20.09 -9.86
N GLU A 100 -4.18 19.11 -10.55
CA GLU A 100 -4.90 18.00 -11.16
C GLU A 100 -5.35 16.96 -10.13
N ARG A 101 -6.67 16.79 -10.01
CA ARG A 101 -7.26 15.86 -9.02
C ARG A 101 -6.84 14.41 -9.28
N ALA A 102 -6.69 14.04 -10.55
CA ALA A 102 -6.32 12.68 -10.96
C ALA A 102 -4.97 12.24 -10.37
N VAL A 103 -4.00 13.15 -10.28
CA VAL A 103 -2.64 12.85 -9.83
C VAL A 103 -2.59 12.41 -8.37
N TRP A 104 -3.41 13.01 -7.49
CA TRP A 104 -3.42 12.69 -6.06
C TRP A 104 -4.51 11.69 -5.65
N ALA A 105 -5.58 11.59 -6.45
CA ALA A 105 -6.63 10.61 -6.26
C ALA A 105 -6.21 9.22 -6.76
N ALA A 106 -5.22 9.15 -7.65
CA ALA A 106 -4.69 7.89 -8.14
C ALA A 106 -4.30 6.99 -6.96
N PRO A 107 -4.82 5.76 -6.90
CA PRO A 107 -4.29 4.76 -5.99
C PRO A 107 -2.88 4.46 -6.45
N ALA A 108 -1.89 5.16 -5.89
CA ALA A 108 -0.48 4.94 -6.19
C ALA A 108 -0.23 3.43 -6.26
N THR A 109 0.22 2.99 -7.44
CA THR A 109 0.28 1.59 -7.85
C THR A 109 0.97 0.82 -6.74
N GLN A 110 0.27 -0.16 -6.21
CA GLN A 110 0.66 -0.93 -5.05
C GLN A 110 1.75 -1.96 -5.45
N THR A 111 2.74 -1.54 -6.25
CA THR A 111 3.63 -2.43 -7.00
C THR A 111 4.61 -3.19 -6.09
N GLN A 112 4.80 -2.78 -4.84
CA GLN A 112 5.73 -3.46 -3.92
C GLN A 112 5.05 -4.43 -2.93
N ILE A 113 3.73 -4.32 -2.73
CA ILE A 113 3.01 -5.18 -1.78
C ILE A 113 2.52 -6.46 -2.50
N SER A 114 1.96 -6.35 -3.71
CA SER A 114 1.44 -7.52 -4.47
C SER A 114 2.51 -8.56 -4.82
N VAL A 115 3.69 -8.13 -5.27
CA VAL A 115 4.78 -9.05 -5.69
C VAL A 115 5.37 -9.84 -4.51
N SER A 116 5.29 -9.30 -3.29
CA SER A 116 5.73 -10.01 -2.07
C SER A 116 4.63 -10.91 -1.49
N ALA A 117 3.36 -10.54 -1.69
CA ALA A 117 2.17 -11.32 -1.32
C ALA A 117 2.12 -12.64 -2.08
N GLU A 118 2.22 -12.57 -3.42
CA GLU A 118 2.13 -13.73 -4.32
C GLU A 118 3.23 -14.75 -4.02
N LYS A 119 4.48 -14.28 -3.92
CA LYS A 119 5.63 -15.11 -3.56
C LYS A 119 5.57 -15.69 -2.14
N ARG A 120 4.68 -15.22 -1.27
CA ARG A 120 4.52 -15.69 0.12
C ARG A 120 3.32 -16.62 0.26
N VAL A 121 2.21 -16.37 -0.43
CA VAL A 121 1.08 -17.31 -0.57
C VAL A 121 1.56 -18.60 -1.22
N GLU A 122 2.39 -18.51 -2.26
CA GLU A 122 2.98 -19.69 -2.91
C GLU A 122 3.92 -20.47 -1.98
N ARG A 123 4.69 -19.78 -1.14
CA ARG A 123 5.50 -20.42 -0.07
C ARG A 123 4.65 -21.06 1.03
N ARG A 124 3.48 -20.50 1.34
CA ARG A 124 2.53 -21.09 2.32
C ARG A 124 1.83 -22.32 1.73
N PHE A 125 1.39 -22.24 0.47
CA PHE A 125 0.79 -23.37 -0.26
C PHE A 125 1.78 -24.54 -0.37
N ASN A 126 3.06 -24.25 -0.64
CA ASN A 126 4.12 -25.26 -0.72
C ASN A 126 4.64 -25.74 0.66
N SER A 127 4.26 -25.10 1.76
CA SER A 127 4.66 -25.46 3.13
C SER A 127 3.56 -26.17 3.92
N ILE A 128 2.33 -26.23 3.40
CA ILE A 128 1.29 -27.12 3.93
C ILE A 128 1.71 -28.53 3.53
N HIS A 129 2.34 -29.26 4.45
CA HIS A 129 2.36 -30.71 4.36
C HIS A 129 0.90 -31.18 4.45
N PHE A 130 0.34 -31.65 3.33
CA PHE A 130 -0.84 -32.52 3.37
C PHE A 130 -0.41 -33.73 4.22
N THR A 131 -0.87 -33.80 5.45
CA THR A 131 -0.81 -35.06 6.19
C THR A 131 -1.80 -36.00 5.52
N ASP A 132 -1.28 -37.09 5.00
CA ASP A 132 -2.05 -38.20 4.45
C ASP A 132 -2.93 -38.79 5.55
N ASP A 133 -4.11 -38.20 5.78
CA ASP A 133 -5.20 -38.91 6.45
C ASP A 133 -5.77 -39.87 5.40
N GLU A 134 -5.33 -41.13 5.52
CA GLU A 134 -5.94 -42.28 4.88
C GLU A 134 -7.46 -42.22 5.06
N ASN A 135 -8.18 -41.79 4.03
CA ASN A 135 -9.49 -42.29 3.58
C ASN A 135 -10.07 -41.32 2.55
N PHE A 136 -9.43 -41.24 1.37
CA PHE A 136 -10.04 -40.58 0.20
C PHE A 136 -10.29 -41.64 -0.87
N SER A 137 -11.56 -42.01 -1.01
CA SER A 137 -12.01 -43.01 -1.96
C SER A 137 -11.65 -42.60 -3.40
N LYS A 138 -11.35 -43.59 -4.25
CA LYS A 138 -10.75 -43.43 -5.59
C LYS A 138 -11.56 -42.60 -6.60
N SER A 139 -12.76 -42.12 -6.28
CA SER A 139 -13.61 -41.31 -7.17
C SER A 139 -13.22 -39.84 -7.28
N ASP A 140 -12.49 -39.27 -6.32
CA ASP A 140 -12.22 -37.82 -6.29
C ASP A 140 -10.91 -37.38 -6.96
N ARG A 141 -10.12 -38.34 -7.47
CA ARG A 141 -8.87 -38.03 -8.18
C ARG A 141 -9.10 -37.35 -9.52
N GLN A 142 -10.33 -37.42 -10.06
CA GLN A 142 -10.71 -36.78 -11.32
C GLN A 142 -11.08 -35.30 -11.15
N LEU A 143 -11.48 -34.85 -9.95
CA LEU A 143 -11.88 -33.46 -9.70
C LEU A 143 -10.70 -32.52 -9.40
N GLN A 144 -9.55 -33.03 -8.93
CA GLN A 144 -8.38 -32.20 -8.63
C GLN A 144 -7.51 -31.87 -9.85
N GLY A 145 -7.56 -32.67 -10.91
CA GLY A 145 -6.91 -32.34 -12.19
C GLY A 145 -7.63 -31.20 -12.95
N CYS A 146 -8.96 -31.10 -12.79
CA CYS A 146 -9.78 -30.13 -13.52
C CYS A 146 -9.69 -28.70 -12.96
N HIS A 147 -9.50 -28.53 -11.64
CA HIS A 147 -9.48 -27.19 -11.03
C HIS A 147 -8.19 -26.38 -11.32
N LYS A 148 -7.04 -27.04 -11.47
CA LYS A 148 -5.76 -26.36 -11.76
C LYS A 148 -5.67 -25.87 -13.22
N VAL A 149 -6.29 -26.58 -14.15
CA VAL A 149 -6.34 -26.17 -15.56
C VAL A 149 -7.34 -25.01 -15.76
N CYS A 150 -8.48 -25.01 -15.05
CA CYS A 150 -9.47 -23.93 -15.12
C CYS A 150 -8.99 -22.58 -14.56
N ILE A 151 -8.16 -22.56 -13.51
CA ILE A 151 -7.69 -21.28 -12.93
C ILE A 151 -6.65 -20.61 -13.84
N LEU A 152 -5.81 -21.39 -14.53
CA LEU A 152 -4.80 -20.84 -15.44
C LEU A 152 -5.40 -20.37 -16.78
N GLN A 153 -6.50 -20.96 -17.25
CA GLN A 153 -7.17 -20.48 -18.47
C GLN A 153 -8.01 -19.21 -18.25
N CYS A 154 -8.33 -18.83 -17.01
CA CYS A 154 -9.05 -17.59 -16.72
C CYS A 154 -8.16 -16.34 -16.62
N MET A 155 -6.83 -16.49 -16.49
CA MET A 155 -5.91 -15.36 -16.35
C MET A 155 -5.29 -14.87 -17.68
N ASP A 156 -5.44 -15.61 -18.78
CA ASP A 156 -4.99 -15.17 -20.11
C ASP A 156 -6.09 -14.42 -20.92
N MET A 157 -7.21 -14.06 -20.29
CA MET A 157 -8.37 -13.40 -20.92
C MET A 157 -8.84 -12.11 -20.21
N TYR A 158 -8.01 -11.48 -19.37
CA TYR A 158 -8.24 -10.13 -18.80
C TYR A 158 -6.95 -9.32 -18.63
#